data_AF-A0A2T8KRS5-F1
#
_entry.id   AF-A0A2T8KRS5-F1
#
_cell.length_a   1.000
_cell.length_b   1.000
_cell.length_c   1.000
_cell.angle_alpha   90.00
_cell.angle_beta   90.00
_cell.angle_gamma   90.00
#
_symmetry.space_group_name_H-M   'P 1'
#
loop_
_entity.id
_entity.type
_entity.pdbx_description
1 polymer ?
#
loop_
_entity_poly.entity_id
_entity_poly.type
_entity_poly.pdbx_seq_one_letter_code
_entity_poly.pdbx_strand_id
1 'polypeptide(L)'
;MSYTAHPVYAVTQATVAPRHQSGYAATRAPQNQNPRTPNRRKPHESEGGKRNPRRRRRTLQNLTLAAPPPPPPRFVGGAMAMDAERRQAELIGQFSAQAAALSSAPQLAALVLEATSHPALFAFSELLTLPALSKLAGTQYASSLDVLRLFAYGTLKDYKSNSGSLPALLPDQIRKLKQLSVLTLAESTKILPYDQLMQELDVSNVRELEDFLINECMYSGIVRGKLDQLRRCFEVQFAAGRDLTPDQLNNMIDTLSDWLGTSDSLLHQIQEKIKWADTMSEVNKKHQKEFEDRVEEAKKSIKKLNNLSRQTLTYGGMTTFSLNLEE
;
A
#
# COMPACT_ATOMS: atom_id res chain seq x y z
N MET A 1 -49.63 33.14 -18.44
CA MET A 1 -48.72 34.22 -18.89
C MET A 1 -47.51 34.12 -17.96
N SER A 2 -46.28 33.74 -18.32
CA SER A 2 -45.55 33.55 -19.58
C SER A 2 -44.30 32.72 -19.20
N TYR A 3 -44.12 31.49 -19.68
CA TYR A 3 -43.20 31.04 -20.74
C TYR A 3 -41.70 31.40 -20.63
N THR A 4 -40.87 30.37 -20.94
CA THR A 4 -39.44 30.33 -21.38
C THR A 4 -38.34 30.33 -20.29
N ALA A 5 -37.22 29.59 -20.39
CA ALA A 5 -36.75 28.53 -21.29
C ALA A 5 -35.47 27.88 -20.69
N HIS A 6 -35.22 26.61 -21.02
CA HIS A 6 -33.94 25.90 -20.82
C HIS A 6 -32.90 26.26 -21.88
N PRO A 7 -31.60 26.06 -21.57
CA PRO A 7 -30.68 25.33 -22.47
C PRO A 7 -29.88 24.27 -21.67
N VAL A 8 -29.94 22.97 -21.98
CA VAL A 8 -29.16 22.22 -23.00
C VAL A 8 -27.68 22.60 -23.02
N TYR A 9 -26.83 21.78 -22.39
CA TYR A 9 -25.40 21.70 -22.71
C TYR A 9 -25.00 20.27 -23.05
N ALA A 10 -24.24 20.20 -24.13
CA ALA A 10 -23.97 19.03 -24.94
C ALA A 10 -22.81 18.19 -24.40
N VAL A 11 -23.00 16.87 -24.50
CA VAL A 11 -21.97 15.84 -24.41
C VAL A 11 -21.10 15.90 -25.67
N THR A 12 -19.79 16.04 -25.52
CA THR A 12 -18.84 15.76 -26.61
C THR A 12 -17.80 14.74 -26.15
N GLN A 13 -17.86 13.57 -26.77
CA GLN A 13 -16.87 12.50 -26.69
C GLN A 13 -15.65 12.88 -27.52
N ALA A 14 -14.45 12.65 -27.00
CA ALA A 14 -13.22 12.63 -27.78
C ALA A 14 -12.43 11.36 -27.47
N THR A 15 -12.57 10.39 -28.37
CA THR A 15 -11.76 9.18 -28.51
C THR A 15 -10.59 9.50 -29.44
N VAL A 16 -9.33 9.35 -29.00
CA VAL A 16 -8.20 9.12 -29.92
C VAL A 16 -7.20 8.13 -29.31
N ALA A 17 -6.85 7.16 -30.14
CA ALA A 17 -6.11 5.93 -29.90
C ALA A 17 -4.56 6.12 -29.92
N PRO A 18 -3.76 5.04 -29.74
CA PRO A 18 -2.35 5.09 -29.36
C PRO A 18 -1.39 5.23 -30.55
N ARG A 19 -0.24 5.90 -30.34
CA ARG A 19 0.85 5.97 -31.33
C ARG A 19 1.92 4.89 -31.10
N HIS A 20 1.89 3.91 -31.98
CA HIS A 20 2.98 3.32 -32.77
C HIS A 20 4.41 3.18 -32.22
N GLN A 21 4.86 1.92 -32.27
CA GLN A 21 6.23 1.47 -32.49
C GLN A 21 6.81 1.94 -33.86
N SER A 22 8.08 2.29 -33.86
CA SER A 22 9.06 2.20 -34.97
C SER A 22 10.42 2.58 -34.35
N GLY A 23 11.58 2.00 -34.61
CA GLY A 23 12.07 1.16 -35.69
C GLY A 23 13.60 1.27 -35.65
N TYR A 24 14.28 0.21 -36.05
CA TYR A 24 15.73 0.04 -36.10
C TYR A 24 16.46 1.16 -36.86
N ALA A 25 17.67 1.53 -36.41
CA ALA A 25 18.75 1.99 -37.29
C ALA A 25 20.14 1.78 -36.64
N ALA A 26 20.90 0.86 -37.21
CA ALA A 26 22.31 0.64 -36.96
C ALA A 26 23.16 1.63 -37.77
N THR A 27 24.23 2.21 -37.18
CA THR A 27 25.38 2.67 -37.98
C THR A 27 26.70 2.67 -37.20
N ARG A 28 27.63 1.84 -37.70
CA ARG A 28 29.10 1.98 -37.83
C ARG A 28 30.01 2.22 -36.62
N ALA A 29 30.92 1.24 -36.48
CA ALA A 29 32.23 1.27 -35.80
C ALA A 29 33.23 2.28 -36.42
N PRO A 30 34.40 2.45 -35.78
CA PRO A 30 35.62 1.97 -36.45
C PRO A 30 36.61 1.17 -35.58
N GLN A 31 37.23 0.21 -36.26
CA GLN A 31 38.63 -0.29 -36.21
C GLN A 31 39.39 -0.25 -34.87
N ASN A 32 39.66 -1.41 -34.26
CA ASN A 32 40.75 -2.37 -34.56
C ASN A 32 42.15 -1.87 -34.15
N GLN A 33 42.66 -2.40 -33.04
CA GLN A 33 44.07 -2.77 -32.89
C GLN A 33 44.20 -3.80 -31.75
N ASN A 34 44.45 -5.05 -32.14
CA ASN A 34 45.11 -6.05 -31.31
C ASN A 34 46.40 -6.41 -32.07
N PRO A 35 47.52 -6.71 -31.39
CA PRO A 35 47.79 -8.13 -31.23
C PRO A 35 48.57 -8.48 -29.96
N ARG A 36 48.28 -9.65 -29.37
CA ARG A 36 49.24 -10.77 -29.17
C ARG A 36 48.66 -11.82 -28.22
N THR A 37 48.27 -12.96 -28.78
CA THR A 37 48.37 -14.30 -28.18
C THR A 37 49.59 -14.99 -28.85
N PRO A 38 50.22 -16.06 -28.32
CA PRO A 38 49.53 -17.22 -27.71
C PRO A 38 50.26 -17.95 -26.57
N ASN A 39 49.50 -18.70 -25.75
CA ASN A 39 49.94 -20.07 -25.54
C ASN A 39 48.80 -21.06 -25.26
N ARG A 40 49.03 -22.23 -25.86
CA ARG A 40 48.16 -23.36 -26.13
C ARG A 40 48.45 -24.41 -25.06
N ARG A 41 47.44 -25.04 -24.46
CA ARG A 41 47.51 -26.44 -23.99
C ARG A 41 46.11 -27.04 -23.84
N LYS A 42 45.97 -28.22 -24.42
CA LYS A 42 44.78 -29.04 -24.63
C LYS A 42 44.58 -30.05 -23.45
N PRO A 43 43.48 -30.83 -23.44
CA PRO A 43 42.83 -31.38 -22.24
C PRO A 43 43.30 -32.79 -21.87
N HIS A 44 42.87 -33.26 -20.69
CA HIS A 44 42.91 -34.67 -20.31
C HIS A 44 41.47 -35.22 -20.18
N GLU A 45 41.21 -36.29 -20.92
CA GLU A 45 40.08 -37.21 -20.79
C GLU A 45 40.29 -38.14 -19.58
N SER A 46 39.20 -38.65 -18.97
CA SER A 46 38.81 -40.07 -19.04
C SER A 46 37.82 -40.48 -17.92
N GLU A 47 36.74 -41.15 -18.35
CA GLU A 47 35.95 -42.22 -17.69
C GLU A 47 35.15 -41.91 -16.41
N GLY A 48 33.97 -42.47 -16.15
CA GLY A 48 33.17 -43.54 -16.78
C GLY A 48 32.30 -44.17 -15.67
N GLY A 49 30.98 -44.09 -15.74
CA GLY A 49 30.12 -44.50 -14.61
C GLY A 49 28.64 -44.72 -14.96
N LYS A 50 28.34 -45.96 -15.34
CA LYS A 50 27.08 -46.54 -15.83
C LYS A 50 25.80 -46.19 -15.04
N ARG A 51 24.72 -45.89 -15.78
CA ARG A 51 23.31 -46.00 -15.34
C ARG A 51 22.92 -47.47 -15.17
N ASN A 52 22.12 -47.80 -14.15
CA ASN A 52 21.02 -48.75 -14.32
C ASN A 52 19.86 -48.51 -13.31
N PRO A 53 18.58 -48.58 -13.74
CA PRO A 53 17.41 -48.32 -12.92
C PRO A 53 16.77 -49.62 -12.40
N ARG A 54 16.12 -49.56 -11.23
CA ARG A 54 14.99 -50.41 -10.73
C ARG A 54 15.15 -50.81 -9.26
N ARG A 55 14.40 -50.14 -8.39
CA ARG A 55 13.83 -50.56 -7.06
C ARG A 55 13.47 -49.24 -6.35
N ARG A 56 12.27 -48.94 -5.87
CA ARG A 56 11.12 -49.73 -5.41
C ARG A 56 9.84 -48.88 -5.49
N ARG A 57 8.73 -49.56 -5.73
CA ARG A 57 7.35 -49.09 -5.55
C ARG A 57 7.02 -48.89 -4.05
N ARG A 58 6.11 -47.93 -3.81
CA ARG A 58 5.16 -47.75 -2.69
C ARG A 58 5.71 -47.35 -1.31
N THR A 59 5.34 -46.12 -0.90
CA THR A 59 4.31 -45.90 0.14
C THR A 59 3.75 -44.47 0.04
N LEU A 60 2.47 -44.37 -0.37
CA LEU A 60 1.62 -43.21 -0.09
C LEU A 60 1.05 -43.45 1.30
N GLN A 61 1.59 -42.79 2.31
CA GLN A 61 0.96 -42.63 3.63
C GLN A 61 1.67 -41.48 4.37
N ASN A 62 0.87 -40.58 4.94
CA ASN A 62 1.20 -39.42 5.79
C ASN A 62 1.34 -38.07 5.08
N LEU A 63 0.21 -37.57 4.56
CA LEU A 63 -0.09 -36.13 4.54
C LEU A 63 -0.76 -35.77 5.86
N THR A 64 0.02 -35.62 6.92
CA THR A 64 -0.44 -35.01 8.17
C THR A 64 -0.60 -33.51 7.91
N LEU A 65 -1.79 -32.95 8.16
CA LEU A 65 -2.02 -31.50 8.10
C LEU A 65 -0.94 -30.78 8.93
N ALA A 66 -0.09 -30.02 8.26
CA ALA A 66 0.79 -29.07 8.95
C ALA A 66 -0.11 -28.05 9.66
N ALA A 67 0.06 -27.92 10.98
CA ALA A 67 -0.62 -26.92 11.77
C ALA A 67 -0.34 -25.51 11.19
N PRO A 68 -1.33 -24.61 11.18
CA PRO A 68 -1.12 -23.24 10.73
C PRO A 68 0.02 -22.61 11.54
N PRO A 69 0.88 -21.78 10.91
CA PRO A 69 1.94 -21.09 11.63
C PRO A 69 1.33 -20.29 12.79
N PRO A 70 2.01 -20.21 13.94
CA PRO A 70 1.52 -19.42 15.06
C PRO A 70 1.29 -17.97 14.61
N PRO A 71 0.24 -17.31 15.12
CA PRO A 71 0.01 -15.90 14.80
C PRO A 71 1.26 -15.09 15.15
N PRO A 72 1.61 -14.06 14.36
CA PRO A 72 2.74 -13.20 14.68
C PRO A 72 2.56 -12.64 16.10
N PRO A 73 3.66 -12.45 16.86
CA PRO A 73 3.58 -11.94 18.22
C PRO A 73 2.77 -10.63 18.23
N ARG A 74 1.81 -10.54 19.14
CA ARG A 74 0.96 -9.34 19.29
C ARG A 74 1.85 -8.11 19.42
N PHE A 75 1.65 -7.16 18.51
CA PHE A 75 2.38 -5.90 18.43
C PHE A 75 2.18 -5.09 19.72
N VAL A 76 3.21 -5.04 20.57
CA VAL A 76 3.19 -4.30 21.85
C VAL A 76 3.16 -2.77 21.65
N GLY A 77 3.50 -2.29 20.44
CA GLY A 77 3.58 -0.85 20.17
C GLY A 77 2.24 -0.11 20.03
N GLY A 78 1.10 -0.81 19.92
CA GLY A 78 -0.21 -0.15 19.91
C GLY A 78 -0.62 0.42 21.28
N ALA A 79 -0.12 -0.17 22.37
CA ALA A 79 -0.44 0.27 23.73
C ALA A 79 0.21 1.63 24.06
N MET A 80 1.48 1.81 23.70
CA MET A 80 2.19 3.06 24.00
C MET A 80 1.65 4.29 23.26
N ALA A 81 1.19 4.13 22.00
CA ALA A 81 0.58 5.23 21.25
C ALA A 81 -0.75 5.67 21.88
N MET A 82 -1.61 4.71 22.26
CA MET A 82 -2.86 4.99 22.96
C MET A 82 -2.65 5.67 24.32
N ASP A 83 -1.60 5.30 25.05
CA ASP A 83 -1.24 5.94 26.32
C ASP A 83 -0.68 7.37 26.14
N ALA A 84 -0.09 7.69 24.98
CA ALA A 84 0.36 9.03 24.67
C ALA A 84 -0.82 9.94 24.29
N GLU A 85 -1.76 9.46 23.50
CA GLU A 85 -2.98 10.19 23.13
C GLU A 85 -3.86 10.51 24.34
N ARG A 86 -4.04 9.55 25.27
CA ARG A 86 -4.78 9.77 26.51
C ARG A 86 -4.14 10.84 27.39
N ARG A 87 -2.82 10.76 27.59
CA ARG A 87 -2.07 11.77 28.35
C ARG A 87 -2.18 13.14 27.71
N GLN A 88 -2.14 13.22 26.38
CA GLN A 88 -2.32 14.48 25.67
C GLN A 88 -3.72 15.08 25.91
N ALA A 89 -4.78 14.27 25.83
CA ALA A 89 -6.14 14.73 26.08
C ALA A 89 -6.34 15.27 27.52
N GLU A 90 -5.75 14.58 28.51
CA GLU A 90 -5.76 15.06 29.91
C GLU A 90 -5.05 16.41 30.07
N LEU A 91 -3.90 16.58 29.42
CA LEU A 91 -3.14 17.83 29.45
C LEU A 91 -3.90 18.98 28.79
N ILE A 92 -4.56 18.73 27.65
CA ILE A 92 -5.40 19.74 27.01
C ILE A 92 -6.55 20.17 27.94
N GLY A 93 -7.17 19.20 28.63
CA GLY A 93 -8.17 19.47 29.67
C GLY A 93 -7.63 20.33 30.81
N GLN A 94 -6.41 20.07 31.29
CA GLN A 94 -5.76 20.86 32.34
C GLN A 94 -5.45 22.29 31.89
N PHE A 95 -4.81 22.45 30.73
CA PHE A 95 -4.47 23.76 30.17
C PHE A 95 -5.72 24.58 29.83
N SER A 96 -6.79 23.96 29.32
CA SER A 96 -8.05 24.65 29.06
C SER A 96 -8.75 25.12 30.33
N ALA A 97 -8.76 24.30 31.39
CA ALA A 97 -9.28 24.69 32.70
C ALA A 97 -8.48 25.84 33.33
N GLN A 98 -7.15 25.80 33.24
CA GLN A 98 -6.29 26.88 33.69
C GLN A 98 -6.54 28.17 32.89
N ALA A 99 -6.62 28.09 31.56
CA ALA A 99 -6.94 29.24 30.71
C ALA A 99 -8.28 29.89 31.08
N ALA A 100 -9.28 29.08 31.42
CA ALA A 100 -10.59 29.56 31.85
C ALA A 100 -10.56 30.26 33.22
N ALA A 101 -9.70 29.81 34.15
CA ALA A 101 -9.52 30.42 35.46
C ALA A 101 -8.70 31.73 35.39
N LEU A 102 -7.82 31.86 34.42
CA LEU A 102 -6.96 33.03 34.24
C LEU A 102 -7.70 34.19 33.57
N SER A 103 -7.52 35.40 34.10
CA SER A 103 -8.19 36.61 33.60
C SER A 103 -7.24 37.67 33.04
N SER A 104 -5.92 37.55 33.27
CA SER A 104 -4.95 38.53 32.82
C SER A 104 -4.17 38.07 31.58
N ALA A 105 -3.94 38.99 30.64
CA ALA A 105 -3.13 38.75 29.44
C ALA A 105 -1.71 38.20 29.72
N PRO A 106 -0.92 38.70 30.70
CA PRO A 106 0.40 38.13 30.98
C PRO A 106 0.34 36.68 31.46
N GLN A 107 -0.65 36.31 32.28
CA GLN A 107 -0.80 34.94 32.75
C GLN A 107 -1.20 33.99 31.61
N LEU A 108 -2.07 34.44 30.70
CA LEU A 108 -2.45 33.67 29.52
C LEU A 108 -1.26 33.49 28.55
N ALA A 109 -0.41 34.51 28.40
CA ALA A 109 0.82 34.40 27.61
C ALA A 109 1.81 33.40 28.22
N ALA A 110 1.96 33.41 29.55
CA ALA A 110 2.78 32.44 30.28
C ALA A 110 2.24 31.00 30.13
N LEU A 111 0.91 30.82 30.14
CA LEU A 111 0.25 29.54 29.89
C LEU A 111 0.56 29.01 28.48
N VAL A 112 0.50 29.89 27.46
CA VAL A 112 0.87 29.51 26.08
C VAL A 112 2.33 29.08 26.00
N LEU A 113 3.23 29.79 26.69
CA LEU A 113 4.65 29.44 26.75
C LEU A 113 4.86 28.06 27.40
N GLU A 114 4.14 27.78 28.50
CA GLU A 114 4.19 26.49 29.20
C GLU A 114 3.65 25.36 28.30
N ALA A 115 2.47 25.54 27.70
CA ALA A 115 1.84 24.56 26.81
C ALA A 115 2.74 24.24 25.59
N THR A 116 3.27 25.27 24.94
CA THR A 116 4.16 25.09 23.78
C THR A 116 5.52 24.47 24.14
N SER A 117 5.94 24.54 25.41
CA SER A 117 7.17 23.89 25.90
C SER A 117 6.93 22.49 26.48
N HIS A 118 5.69 22.13 26.79
CA HIS A 118 5.36 20.88 27.51
C HIS A 118 5.69 19.61 26.69
N PRO A 119 6.53 18.67 27.15
CA PRO A 119 7.09 17.60 26.31
C PRO A 119 6.08 16.59 25.75
N ALA A 120 4.90 16.46 26.38
CA ALA A 120 3.86 15.50 25.99
C ALA A 120 2.64 16.14 25.28
N LEU A 121 2.70 17.43 24.93
CA LEU A 121 1.61 18.14 24.27
C LEU A 121 1.99 18.53 22.84
N PHE A 122 1.28 17.97 21.86
CA PHE A 122 1.50 18.16 20.42
C PHE A 122 0.26 18.66 19.66
N ALA A 123 -0.90 18.76 20.33
CA ALA A 123 -2.13 19.33 19.79
C ALA A 123 -2.45 20.66 20.48
N PHE A 124 -2.75 21.67 19.67
CA PHE A 124 -2.86 23.07 20.07
C PHE A 124 -4.10 23.76 19.49
N SER A 125 -4.79 23.15 18.52
CA SER A 125 -6.01 23.70 17.91
C SER A 125 -7.10 23.95 18.95
N GLU A 126 -7.30 23.01 19.88
CA GLU A 126 -8.25 23.16 20.98
C GLU A 126 -7.88 24.35 21.87
N LEU A 127 -6.61 24.50 22.23
CA LEU A 127 -6.15 25.65 23.02
C LEU A 127 -6.36 26.96 22.26
N LEU A 128 -6.07 26.97 20.96
CA LEU A 128 -6.22 28.15 20.10
C LEU A 128 -7.68 28.62 19.99
N THR A 129 -8.65 27.70 20.07
CA THR A 129 -10.09 28.03 20.01
C THR A 129 -10.67 28.52 21.35
N LEU A 130 -9.88 28.50 22.44
CA LEU A 130 -10.36 28.94 23.75
C LEU A 130 -10.71 30.43 23.76
N PRO A 131 -11.93 30.81 24.17
CA PRO A 131 -12.33 32.22 24.26
C PRO A 131 -11.44 33.05 25.18
N ALA A 132 -10.84 32.44 26.21
CA ALA A 132 -9.93 33.13 27.13
C ALA A 132 -8.72 33.72 26.40
N LEU A 133 -8.17 33.02 25.40
CA LEU A 133 -7.01 33.48 24.64
C LEU A 133 -7.32 34.63 23.68
N SER A 134 -8.60 34.87 23.35
CA SER A 134 -9.00 36.05 22.56
C SER A 134 -8.62 37.37 23.25
N LYS A 135 -8.50 37.38 24.59
CA LYS A 135 -8.06 38.54 25.38
C LYS A 135 -6.60 38.93 25.13
N LEU A 136 -5.80 38.05 24.52
CA LEU A 136 -4.43 38.38 24.11
C LEU A 136 -4.41 39.27 22.87
N ALA A 137 -5.45 39.21 22.03
CA ALA A 137 -5.55 40.04 20.84
C ALA A 137 -5.62 41.52 21.21
N GLY A 138 -4.85 42.36 20.51
CA GLY A 138 -4.76 43.80 20.79
C GLY A 138 -3.88 44.16 21.99
N THR A 139 -3.25 43.19 22.66
CA THR A 139 -2.27 43.43 23.73
C THR A 139 -0.84 43.25 23.23
N GLN A 140 0.15 43.63 24.03
CA GLN A 140 1.57 43.37 23.76
C GLN A 140 1.92 41.86 23.68
N TYR A 141 1.02 40.98 24.13
CA TYR A 141 1.17 39.53 24.10
C TYR A 141 0.44 38.88 22.90
N ALA A 142 -0.04 39.67 21.94
CA ALA A 142 -0.72 39.14 20.74
C ALA A 142 0.16 38.13 19.97
N SER A 143 1.48 38.32 19.98
CA SER A 143 2.44 37.43 19.33
C SER A 143 2.44 36.00 19.90
N SER A 144 1.98 35.80 21.14
CA SER A 144 1.78 34.46 21.70
C SER A 144 0.71 33.66 20.95
N LEU A 145 -0.31 34.31 20.40
CA LEU A 145 -1.31 33.65 19.55
C LEU A 145 -0.69 33.20 18.22
N ASP A 146 0.22 34.00 17.66
CA ASP A 146 0.89 33.65 16.42
C ASP A 146 1.88 32.50 16.60
N VAL A 147 2.55 32.43 17.76
CA VAL A 147 3.30 31.23 18.17
C VAL A 147 2.39 30.02 18.29
N LEU A 148 1.23 30.15 18.95
CA LEU A 148 0.31 29.01 19.09
C LEU A 148 -0.23 28.53 17.73
N ARG A 149 -0.52 29.46 16.80
CA ARG A 149 -0.91 29.14 15.42
C ARG A 149 0.20 28.42 14.66
N LEU A 150 1.45 28.88 14.81
CA LEU A 150 2.62 28.23 14.23
C LEU A 150 2.75 26.79 14.74
N PHE A 151 2.51 26.54 16.03
CA PHE A 151 2.59 25.18 16.59
C PHE A 151 1.42 24.29 16.16
N ALA A 152 0.22 24.85 16.00
CA ALA A 152 -0.91 24.10 15.50
C ALA A 152 -0.73 23.69 14.02
N TYR A 153 -0.31 24.62 13.17
CA TYR A 153 -0.42 24.41 11.71
C TYR A 153 0.88 24.59 10.92
N GLY A 154 1.88 25.28 11.47
CA GLY A 154 3.13 25.59 10.76
C GLY A 154 4.28 24.63 11.06
N THR A 155 5.45 24.94 10.51
CA THR A 155 6.67 24.14 10.56
C THR A 155 7.88 24.98 11.00
N LEU A 156 9.03 24.33 11.23
CA LEU A 156 10.28 25.05 11.54
C LEU A 156 10.67 26.02 10.42
N LYS A 157 10.41 25.64 9.17
CA LYS A 157 10.68 26.49 8.01
C LYS A 157 9.80 27.74 7.98
N ASP A 158 8.54 27.62 8.38
CA ASP A 158 7.63 28.76 8.51
C ASP A 158 8.08 29.71 9.61
N TYR A 159 8.60 29.17 10.72
CA TYR A 159 9.20 30.00 11.78
C TYR A 159 10.41 30.77 11.28
N LYS A 160 11.34 30.10 10.59
CA LYS A 160 12.54 30.73 10.02
C LYS A 160 12.21 31.81 8.99
N SER A 161 11.19 31.57 8.17
CA SER A 161 10.76 32.53 7.15
C SER A 161 10.08 33.76 7.76
N ASN A 162 9.48 33.62 8.94
CA ASN A 162 8.77 34.67 9.68
C ASN A 162 9.51 35.15 10.93
N SER A 163 10.83 34.98 10.99
CA SER A 163 11.63 35.27 12.19
C SER A 163 11.64 36.76 12.59
N GLY A 164 11.19 37.66 11.71
CA GLY A 164 11.05 39.09 11.99
C GLY A 164 9.75 39.49 12.69
N SER A 165 8.71 38.65 12.63
CA SER A 165 7.38 38.93 13.22
C SER A 165 7.07 38.08 14.46
N LEU A 166 7.75 36.95 14.62
CA LEU A 166 7.56 36.03 15.74
C LEU A 166 8.61 36.24 16.82
N PRO A 167 8.26 36.04 18.11
CA PRO A 167 9.22 36.13 19.20
C PRO A 167 10.26 35.01 19.13
N ALA A 168 11.40 35.21 19.81
CA ALA A 168 12.42 34.17 19.95
C ALA A 168 11.86 32.98 20.74
N LEU A 169 11.96 31.78 20.15
CA LEU A 169 11.49 30.55 20.79
C LEU A 169 12.53 29.98 21.76
N LEU A 170 12.05 29.38 22.84
CA LEU A 170 12.88 28.63 23.78
C LEU A 170 13.43 27.35 23.13
N PRO A 171 14.55 26.79 23.65
CA PRO A 171 15.10 25.54 23.12
C PRO A 171 14.09 24.38 23.08
N ASP A 172 13.24 24.27 24.10
CA ASP A 172 12.20 23.23 24.18
C ASP A 172 11.09 23.45 23.13
N GLN A 173 10.72 24.71 22.87
CA GLN A 173 9.79 25.07 21.80
C GLN A 173 10.36 24.77 20.42
N ILE A 174 11.65 25.07 20.17
CA ILE A 174 12.32 24.76 18.90
C ILE A 174 12.37 23.25 18.69
N ARG A 175 12.73 22.48 19.72
CA ARG A 175 12.73 21.02 19.69
C ARG A 175 11.34 20.48 19.34
N LYS A 176 10.29 21.01 19.95
CA LYS A 176 8.92 20.63 19.64
C LYS A 176 8.51 21.01 18.23
N LEU A 177 8.87 22.18 17.74
CA LEU A 177 8.56 22.57 16.38
C LEU A 177 9.27 21.68 15.35
N LYS A 178 10.49 21.22 15.64
CA LYS A 178 11.17 20.17 14.86
C LYS A 178 10.36 18.86 14.88
N GLN A 179 9.90 18.41 16.05
CA GLN A 179 9.06 17.20 16.19
C GLN A 179 7.78 17.30 15.35
N LEU A 180 7.07 18.43 15.45
CA LEU A 180 5.84 18.69 14.67
C LEU A 180 6.11 18.73 13.16
N SER A 181 7.26 19.26 12.74
CA SER A 181 7.67 19.26 11.33
C SER A 181 7.90 17.85 10.80
N VAL A 182 8.45 16.93 11.62
CA VAL A 182 8.54 15.51 11.25
C VAL A 182 7.15 14.89 11.06
N LEU A 183 6.19 15.20 11.93
CA LEU A 183 4.82 14.69 11.81
C LEU A 183 4.15 15.16 10.51
N THR A 184 4.31 16.43 10.15
CA THR A 184 3.81 16.97 8.87
C THR A 184 4.41 16.26 7.66
N LEU A 185 5.71 15.96 7.69
CA LEU A 185 6.35 15.20 6.61
C LEU A 185 5.81 13.77 6.53
N ALA A 186 5.63 13.13 7.68
CA ALA A 186 5.11 11.77 7.80
C ALA A 186 3.63 11.62 7.38
N GLU A 187 2.86 12.71 7.40
CA GLU A 187 1.50 12.78 6.87
C GLU A 187 1.51 12.59 5.34
N SER A 188 2.47 13.22 4.65
CA SER A 188 2.53 13.23 3.19
C SER A 188 3.13 11.94 2.60
N THR A 189 4.19 11.39 3.21
CA THR A 189 4.90 10.23 2.66
C THR A 189 5.39 9.27 3.75
N LYS A 190 5.32 7.96 3.46
CA LYS A 190 5.80 6.91 4.39
C LYS A 190 7.31 6.69 4.37
N ILE A 191 8.00 7.18 3.35
CA ILE A 191 9.46 7.06 3.22
C ILE A 191 10.01 8.49 3.20
N LEU A 192 10.68 8.88 4.28
CA LEU A 192 11.23 10.23 4.44
C LEU A 192 12.74 10.21 4.14
N PRO A 193 13.21 10.82 3.03
CA PRO A 193 14.63 10.92 2.74
C PRO A 193 15.35 11.77 3.79
N TYR A 194 16.58 11.37 4.15
CA TYR A 194 17.38 12.10 5.13
C TYR A 194 17.69 13.52 4.68
N ASP A 195 17.95 13.74 3.39
CA ASP A 195 18.29 15.07 2.89
C ASP A 195 17.13 16.06 3.06
N GLN A 196 15.88 15.60 2.84
CA GLN A 196 14.69 16.40 3.09
C GLN A 196 14.49 16.67 4.59
N LEU A 197 14.65 15.65 5.43
CA LEU A 197 14.54 15.79 6.89
C LEU A 197 15.61 16.75 7.44
N MET A 198 16.85 16.64 6.98
CA MET A 198 17.95 17.52 7.37
C MET A 198 17.65 18.98 7.00
N GLN A 199 17.11 19.21 5.81
CA GLN A 199 16.72 20.55 5.38
C GLN A 199 15.56 21.13 6.20
N GLU A 200 14.49 20.37 6.40
CA GLU A 200 13.29 20.84 7.12
C GLU A 200 13.53 21.00 8.63
N LEU A 201 14.42 20.20 9.22
CA LEU A 201 14.77 20.27 10.64
C LEU A 201 15.99 21.15 10.94
N ASP A 202 16.62 21.69 9.91
CA ASP A 202 17.88 22.45 10.01
C ASP A 202 18.96 21.67 10.77
N VAL A 203 19.22 20.45 10.33
CA VAL A 203 20.19 19.53 10.92
C VAL A 203 21.32 19.29 9.92
N SER A 204 22.55 19.49 10.37
CA SER A 204 23.72 19.51 9.48
C SER A 204 24.28 18.12 9.19
N ASN A 205 24.04 17.15 10.08
CA ASN A 205 24.66 15.84 10.00
C ASN A 205 23.67 14.70 10.24
N VAL A 206 23.95 13.55 9.63
CA VAL A 206 23.09 12.36 9.72
C VAL A 206 22.98 11.85 11.14
N ARG A 207 24.06 11.93 11.93
CA ARG A 207 24.08 11.41 13.29
C ARG A 207 23.12 12.17 14.21
N GLU A 208 23.14 13.50 14.12
CA GLU A 208 22.22 14.39 14.83
C GLU A 208 20.78 14.17 14.37
N LEU A 209 20.55 13.92 13.08
CA LEU A 209 19.21 13.57 12.59
C LEU A 209 18.72 12.26 13.21
N GLU A 210 19.53 11.21 13.18
CA GLU A 210 19.19 9.91 13.77
C GLU A 210 18.96 10.02 15.28
N ASP A 211 19.85 10.72 15.99
CA ASP A 211 19.72 10.96 17.44
C ASP A 211 18.45 11.76 17.75
N PHE A 212 18.10 12.76 16.94
CA PHE A 212 16.86 13.50 17.09
C PHE A 212 15.63 12.62 16.85
N LEU A 213 15.60 11.84 15.76
CA LEU A 213 14.48 10.95 15.46
C LEU A 213 14.29 9.90 16.56
N ILE A 214 15.37 9.33 17.09
CA ILE A 214 15.31 8.34 18.17
C ILE A 214 14.86 9.00 19.47
N ASN A 215 15.65 9.93 20.00
CA ASN A 215 15.50 10.47 21.35
C ASN A 215 14.28 11.40 21.47
N GLU A 216 14.01 12.19 20.45
CA GLU A 216 12.98 13.21 20.51
C GLU A 216 11.67 12.76 19.86
N CYS A 217 11.68 11.88 18.85
CA CYS A 217 10.45 11.49 18.16
C CYS A 217 9.98 10.06 18.50
N MET A 218 10.88 9.06 18.52
CA MET A 218 10.48 7.68 18.81
C MET A 218 10.26 7.45 20.30
N TYR A 219 11.14 7.98 21.16
CA TYR A 219 11.00 7.84 22.61
C TYR A 219 9.80 8.60 23.18
N SER A 220 9.41 9.73 22.57
CA SER A 220 8.18 10.45 22.92
C SER A 220 6.91 9.76 22.41
N GLY A 221 7.05 8.75 21.53
CA GLY A 221 5.94 7.96 21.00
C GLY A 221 5.18 8.63 19.85
N ILE A 222 5.65 9.79 19.35
CA ILE A 222 4.97 10.51 18.27
C ILE A 222 5.20 9.88 16.89
N VAL A 223 6.32 9.20 16.69
CA VAL A 223 6.59 8.45 15.45
C VAL A 223 7.13 7.06 15.76
N ARG A 224 6.89 6.14 14.84
CA ARG A 224 7.47 4.81 14.85
C ARG A 224 7.87 4.43 13.45
N GLY A 225 9.04 3.84 13.31
CA GLY A 225 9.53 3.42 12.01
C GLY A 225 10.88 2.74 12.07
N LYS A 226 11.51 2.58 10.92
CA LYS A 226 12.87 2.04 10.78
C LYS A 226 13.77 3.06 10.10
N LEU A 227 14.95 3.24 10.65
CA LEU A 227 16.02 4.02 10.03
C LEU A 227 16.80 3.12 9.08
N ASP A 228 16.84 3.46 7.79
CA ASP A 228 17.65 2.78 6.79
C ASP A 228 18.81 3.70 6.39
N GLN A 229 19.96 3.45 7.00
CA GLN A 229 21.17 4.23 6.77
C GLN A 229 21.75 4.01 5.36
N LEU A 230 21.55 2.83 4.75
CA LEU A 230 22.03 2.52 3.40
C LEU A 230 21.24 3.31 2.36
N ARG A 231 19.91 3.33 2.49
CA ARG A 231 19.00 4.07 1.59
C ARG A 231 18.86 5.54 1.98
N ARG A 232 19.45 5.95 3.11
CA ARG A 232 19.35 7.30 3.68
C ARG A 232 17.90 7.75 3.83
N CYS A 233 17.06 6.90 4.41
CA CYS A 233 15.66 7.23 4.63
C CYS A 233 15.12 6.70 5.96
N PHE A 234 14.04 7.33 6.42
CA PHE A 234 13.24 6.89 7.55
C PHE A 234 11.92 6.32 7.02
N GLU A 235 11.69 5.02 7.23
CA GLU A 235 10.46 4.34 6.86
C GLU A 235 9.46 4.44 8.03
N VAL A 236 8.48 5.31 7.89
CA VAL A 236 7.43 5.59 8.86
C VAL A 236 6.39 4.48 8.86
N GLN A 237 6.21 3.82 10.00
CA GLN A 237 5.14 2.84 10.23
C GLN A 237 3.93 3.49 10.91
N PHE A 238 4.18 4.44 11.81
CA PHE A 238 3.17 5.19 12.53
C PHE A 238 3.67 6.61 12.77
N ALA A 239 2.74 7.56 12.70
CA ALA A 239 2.94 8.93 13.12
C ALA A 239 1.65 9.36 13.83
N ALA A 240 1.79 10.04 14.96
CA ALA A 240 0.68 10.63 15.68
C ALA A 240 0.03 11.72 14.83
N GLY A 241 -1.29 11.87 14.97
CA GLY A 241 -2.02 12.96 14.32
C GLY A 241 -1.61 14.31 14.90
N ARG A 242 -1.41 15.29 14.02
CA ARG A 242 -1.31 16.70 14.40
C ARG A 242 -2.68 17.37 14.31
N ASP A 243 -2.77 18.64 14.71
CA ASP A 243 -3.95 19.47 14.49
C ASP A 243 -4.35 19.52 13.01
N LEU A 244 -5.67 19.40 12.78
CA LEU A 244 -6.27 19.44 11.46
C LEU A 244 -6.86 20.82 11.19
N THR A 245 -6.65 21.32 9.98
CA THR A 245 -7.41 22.44 9.45
C THR A 245 -8.79 21.97 8.93
N PRO A 246 -9.81 22.84 8.88
CA PRO A 246 -11.12 22.49 8.32
C PRO A 246 -11.03 21.94 6.89
N ASP A 247 -10.11 22.47 6.08
CA ASP A 247 -9.91 22.00 4.71
C ASP A 247 -9.33 20.58 4.65
N GLN A 248 -8.37 20.26 5.55
CA GLN A 248 -7.85 18.89 5.68
C GLN A 248 -8.94 17.90 6.10
N LEU A 249 -9.89 18.31 6.95
CA LEU A 249 -11.01 17.45 7.34
C LEU A 249 -11.89 17.08 6.13
N ASN A 250 -12.19 18.05 5.26
CA ASN A 250 -12.93 17.76 4.03
C ASN A 250 -12.16 16.80 3.11
N ASN A 251 -10.86 17.02 2.94
CA ASN A 251 -10.02 16.11 2.16
C ASN A 251 -10.01 14.68 2.72
N MET A 252 -10.05 14.52 4.06
CA MET A 252 -10.16 13.21 4.69
C MET A 252 -11.50 12.54 4.39
N ILE A 253 -12.60 13.30 4.44
CA ILE A 253 -13.95 12.80 4.10
C ILE A 253 -13.97 12.31 2.65
N ASP A 254 -13.43 13.09 1.72
CA ASP A 254 -13.36 12.73 0.30
C ASP A 254 -12.52 11.47 0.08
N THR A 255 -11.32 11.41 0.70
CA THR A 255 -10.42 10.24 0.58
C THR A 255 -11.08 8.97 1.11
N LEU A 256 -11.79 9.05 2.25
CA LEU A 256 -12.51 7.90 2.81
C LEU A 256 -13.71 7.49 1.94
N SER A 257 -14.40 8.46 1.34
CA SER A 257 -15.52 8.22 0.43
C SER A 257 -15.04 7.52 -0.85
N ASP A 258 -13.92 7.96 -1.42
CA ASP A 258 -13.29 7.31 -2.57
C ASP A 258 -12.82 5.89 -2.24
N TRP A 259 -12.26 5.69 -1.05
CA TRP A 259 -11.84 4.35 -0.62
C TRP A 259 -13.03 3.40 -0.41
N LEU A 260 -14.13 3.90 0.14
CA LEU A 260 -15.39 3.15 0.26
C LEU A 260 -15.91 2.76 -1.13
N GLY A 261 -16.02 3.72 -2.05
CA GLY A 261 -16.48 3.47 -3.42
C GLY A 261 -15.58 2.47 -4.17
N THR A 262 -14.26 2.57 -3.98
CA THR A 262 -13.30 1.61 -4.56
C THR A 262 -13.50 0.22 -3.98
N SER A 263 -13.71 0.11 -2.67
CA SER A 263 -13.93 -1.17 -1.98
C SER A 263 -15.23 -1.84 -2.42
N ASP A 264 -16.31 -1.07 -2.56
CA ASP A 264 -17.59 -1.56 -3.08
C ASP A 264 -17.47 -2.02 -4.54
N SER A 265 -16.74 -1.27 -5.38
CA SER A 265 -16.48 -1.68 -6.76
C SER A 265 -15.70 -3.00 -6.84
N LEU A 266 -14.65 -3.16 -6.02
CA LEU A 266 -13.88 -4.40 -5.96
C LEU A 266 -14.74 -5.58 -5.48
N LEU A 267 -15.58 -5.35 -4.48
CA LEU A 267 -16.50 -6.36 -3.96
C LEU A 267 -17.49 -6.79 -5.04
N HIS A 268 -18.08 -5.86 -5.79
CA HIS A 268 -18.95 -6.18 -6.92
C HIS A 268 -18.24 -6.97 -8.01
N GLN A 269 -17.01 -6.59 -8.38
CA GLN A 269 -16.21 -7.34 -9.35
C GLN A 269 -15.93 -8.77 -8.89
N ILE A 270 -15.62 -8.98 -7.61
CA ILE A 270 -15.43 -10.32 -7.04
C ILE A 270 -16.74 -11.11 -7.11
N GLN A 271 -17.88 -10.51 -6.75
CA GLN A 271 -19.19 -11.16 -6.83
C GLN A 271 -19.56 -11.55 -8.27
N GLU A 272 -19.28 -10.71 -9.26
CA GLU A 272 -19.49 -11.05 -10.67
C GLU A 272 -18.60 -12.21 -11.11
N LYS A 273 -17.33 -12.22 -10.70
CA LYS A 273 -16.40 -13.33 -11.01
C LYS A 273 -16.86 -14.65 -10.40
N ILE A 274 -17.42 -14.63 -9.19
CA ILE A 274 -18.03 -15.82 -8.56
C ILE A 274 -19.21 -16.31 -9.39
N LYS A 275 -20.17 -15.43 -9.72
CA LYS A 275 -21.35 -15.79 -10.53
C LYS A 275 -20.96 -16.35 -11.90
N TRP A 276 -19.97 -15.74 -12.55
CA TRP A 276 -19.43 -16.22 -13.83
C TRP A 276 -18.80 -17.61 -13.68
N ALA A 277 -18.01 -17.83 -12.63
CA ALA A 277 -17.37 -19.12 -12.37
C ALA A 277 -18.41 -20.23 -12.08
N ASP A 278 -19.45 -19.93 -11.31
CA ASP A 278 -20.56 -20.86 -11.04
C ASP A 278 -21.30 -21.22 -12.33
N THR A 279 -21.64 -20.20 -13.15
CA THR A 279 -22.30 -20.41 -14.44
C THR A 279 -21.44 -21.25 -15.38
N MET A 280 -20.15 -20.93 -15.49
CA MET A 280 -19.21 -21.66 -16.33
C MET A 280 -19.02 -23.11 -15.84
N SER A 281 -18.97 -23.32 -14.53
CA SER A 281 -18.91 -24.65 -13.91
C SER A 281 -20.13 -25.49 -14.29
N GLU A 282 -21.33 -24.94 -14.19
CA GLU A 282 -22.57 -25.64 -14.58
C GLU A 282 -22.63 -25.92 -16.09
N VAL A 283 -22.23 -24.96 -16.94
CA VAL A 283 -22.12 -25.17 -18.39
C VAL A 283 -21.12 -26.28 -18.72
N ASN A 284 -19.94 -26.28 -18.10
CA ASN A 284 -18.93 -27.32 -18.30
C ASN A 284 -19.41 -28.69 -17.82
N LYS A 285 -20.08 -28.78 -16.66
CA LYS A 285 -20.70 -30.04 -16.18
C LYS A 285 -21.72 -30.57 -17.17
N LYS A 286 -22.57 -29.69 -17.73
CA LYS A 286 -23.56 -30.08 -18.74
C LYS A 286 -22.90 -30.57 -20.02
N HIS A 287 -21.93 -29.84 -20.56
CA HIS A 287 -21.17 -30.26 -21.74
C HIS A 287 -20.44 -31.58 -21.54
N GLN A 288 -19.84 -31.79 -20.37
CA GLN A 288 -19.17 -33.04 -20.02
C GLN A 288 -20.17 -34.21 -20.01
N LYS A 289 -21.35 -34.03 -19.40
CA LYS A 289 -22.42 -35.03 -19.40
C LYS A 289 -22.92 -35.36 -20.80
N GLU A 290 -23.20 -34.34 -21.62
CA GLU A 290 -23.63 -34.53 -23.02
C GLU A 290 -22.57 -35.26 -23.85
N PHE A 291 -21.29 -34.96 -23.63
CA PHE A 291 -20.19 -35.67 -24.27
C PHE A 291 -20.14 -37.14 -23.85
N GLU A 292 -20.25 -37.43 -22.56
CA GLU A 292 -20.31 -38.80 -22.02
C GLU A 292 -21.49 -39.58 -22.60
N ASP A 293 -22.69 -38.99 -22.66
CA ASP A 293 -23.89 -39.60 -23.24
C ASP A 293 -23.70 -39.94 -24.73
N ARG A 294 -23.12 -39.03 -25.52
CA ARG A 294 -22.81 -39.27 -26.94
C ARG A 294 -21.76 -40.36 -27.13
N VAL A 295 -20.76 -40.41 -26.27
CA VAL A 295 -19.73 -41.47 -26.29
C VAL A 295 -20.36 -42.83 -26.01
N GLU A 296 -21.27 -42.93 -25.03
CA GLU A 296 -21.99 -44.17 -24.73
C GLU A 296 -22.94 -44.59 -25.86
N GLU A 297 -23.64 -43.66 -26.49
CA GLU A 297 -24.49 -43.94 -27.65
C GLU A 297 -23.66 -44.45 -28.85
N ALA A 298 -22.52 -43.83 -29.13
CA ALA A 298 -21.60 -44.28 -30.17
C ALA A 298 -21.07 -45.69 -29.86
N LYS A 299 -20.66 -45.97 -28.62
CA LYS A 299 -20.24 -47.32 -28.18
C LYS A 299 -21.36 -48.36 -28.37
N LYS A 300 -22.60 -48.03 -28.02
CA LYS A 300 -23.77 -48.92 -28.23
C LYS A 300 -24.00 -49.20 -29.72
N SER A 301 -23.90 -48.18 -30.56
CA SER A 301 -24.08 -48.29 -32.01
C SER A 301 -23.01 -49.17 -32.65
N ILE A 302 -21.74 -49.01 -32.26
CA ILE A 302 -20.64 -49.88 -32.69
C ILE A 302 -20.86 -51.33 -32.27
N LYS A 303 -21.29 -51.57 -31.02
CA LYS A 303 -21.64 -52.93 -30.55
C LYS A 303 -22.76 -53.55 -31.39
N LYS A 304 -23.80 -52.78 -31.73
CA LYS A 304 -24.92 -53.25 -32.56
C LYS A 304 -24.46 -53.62 -33.98
N LEU A 305 -23.64 -52.78 -34.63
CA LEU A 305 -23.05 -53.07 -35.93
C LEU A 305 -22.17 -54.32 -35.92
N ASN A 306 -21.36 -54.51 -34.89
CA ASN A 306 -20.55 -55.72 -34.72
C ASN A 306 -21.41 -56.99 -34.56
N ASN A 307 -22.52 -56.90 -33.82
CA ASN A 307 -23.43 -58.03 -33.66
C ASN A 307 -24.21 -58.35 -34.95
N LEU A 308 -24.65 -57.35 -35.72
CA LEU A 308 -25.27 -57.57 -37.04
C LEU A 308 -24.28 -58.19 -38.03
N SER A 309 -23.04 -57.70 -38.06
CA SER A 309 -21.99 -58.26 -38.95
C SER A 309 -21.67 -59.72 -38.61
N ARG A 310 -21.74 -60.09 -37.32
CA ARG A 310 -21.63 -61.48 -36.89
C ARG A 310 -22.82 -62.34 -37.33
N GLN A 311 -24.05 -61.82 -37.31
CA GLN A 311 -25.23 -62.54 -37.83
C GLN A 311 -25.23 -62.70 -39.35
N THR A 312 -24.77 -61.71 -40.12
CA THR A 312 -24.67 -61.83 -41.58
C THR A 312 -23.59 -62.83 -42.04
N LEU A 313 -22.49 -62.96 -41.28
CA LEU A 313 -21.49 -64.01 -41.54
C LEU A 313 -22.02 -65.43 -41.28
N THR A 314 -23.00 -65.60 -40.39
CA THR A 314 -23.59 -66.94 -40.12
C THR A 314 -24.55 -67.41 -41.22
N TYR A 315 -25.09 -66.51 -42.05
CA TYR A 315 -26.01 -66.87 -43.15
C TYR A 315 -25.32 -66.93 -44.53
N GLY A 316 -24.17 -66.27 -44.72
CA GLY A 316 -23.41 -66.30 -45.98
C GLY A 316 -22.44 -67.47 -46.14
N GLY A 317 -22.35 -68.38 -45.17
CA GLY A 317 -21.34 -69.45 -45.11
C GLY A 317 -21.80 -70.86 -45.50
N MET A 318 -23.01 -71.05 -46.06
CA MET A 318 -23.59 -72.38 -46.28
C MET A 318 -24.13 -72.65 -47.71
N THR A 319 -23.48 -72.14 -48.74
CA THR A 319 -23.69 -72.66 -50.12
C THR A 319 -22.36 -73.02 -50.78
N THR A 320 -21.74 -74.12 -50.32
CA THR A 320 -20.87 -74.93 -51.18
C THR A 320 -21.76 -75.78 -52.09
N PHE A 321 -22.04 -75.30 -53.30
CA PHE A 321 -22.55 -76.15 -54.38
C PHE A 321 -21.39 -77.03 -54.87
N SER A 322 -21.43 -78.31 -54.51
CA SER A 322 -20.69 -79.35 -55.23
C SER A 322 -21.36 -79.54 -56.58
N LEU A 323 -20.73 -79.06 -57.66
CA LEU A 323 -21.08 -79.45 -59.02
C LEU A 323 -20.30 -80.72 -59.36
N ASN A 324 -21.02 -81.84 -59.48
CA ASN A 324 -20.59 -83.00 -60.24
C ASN A 324 -20.38 -82.58 -61.69
N LEU A 325 -19.28 -83.03 -62.30
CA LEU A 325 -19.16 -83.12 -63.75
C LEU A 325 -18.48 -84.47 -64.06
N GLU A 326 -19.27 -85.38 -64.63
CA GLU A 326 -18.83 -86.63 -65.25
C GLU A 326 -18.03 -86.33 -66.52
N GLU A 327 -16.83 -86.89 -66.63
CA GLU A 327 -16.46 -87.98 -67.57
C GLU A 327 -15.06 -88.52 -67.23
#